data_AF-A0A165BZY7-F1
#
_entry.id   AF-A0A165BZY7-F1
#
_cell.length_a   1.000
_cell.length_b   1.000
_cell.length_c   1.000
_cell.angle_alpha   90.00
_cell.angle_beta   90.00
_cell.angle_gamma   90.00
#
_symmetry.space_group_name_H-M   'P 1'
#
loop_
_entity.id
_entity.type
_entity.pdbx_description
1 polymer ?
#
loop_
_entity_poly.entity_id
_entity_poly.type
_entity_poly.pdbx_seq_one_letter_code
_entity_poly.pdbx_strand_id
1 'polypeptide(L)' 'PFFSGLPHCQIHCSMYPDILHQLYQGMLKHTITWFQAILGSRELDRCFQMAPPTHGARSFHNGLSHLTQVTGQE' A
#
# COMPACT_ATOMS: atom_id res chain seq x y z
N PRO A 1 -17.73 5.58 -8.77
CA PRO A 1 -17.15 5.26 -7.45
C PRO A 1 -18.03 4.25 -6.68
N PHE A 2 -17.42 3.27 -6.03
CA PHE A 2 -18.10 2.15 -5.35
C PHE A 2 -19.25 2.59 -4.42
N PHE A 3 -19.11 3.75 -3.77
CA PHE A 3 -20.10 4.27 -2.82
C PHE A 3 -21.07 5.34 -3.36
N SER A 4 -21.05 5.62 -4.67
CA SER A 4 -21.89 6.69 -5.26
C SER A 4 -23.41 6.49 -5.13
N GLY A 5 -23.87 5.27 -4.86
CA GLY A 5 -25.29 4.96 -4.62
C GLY A 5 -25.77 5.13 -3.18
N LEU A 6 -24.91 5.62 -2.27
CA LEU A 6 -25.24 5.72 -0.84
C LEU A 6 -25.18 7.18 -0.37
N PRO A 7 -26.22 7.99 -0.65
CA PRO A 7 -26.19 9.45 -0.42
C PRO A 7 -26.17 9.84 1.06
N HIS A 8 -26.51 8.91 1.97
CA HIS A 8 -26.53 9.15 3.43
C HIS A 8 -25.44 8.39 4.19
N CYS A 9 -24.62 7.57 3.53
CA CYS A 9 -23.52 6.88 4.18
C CYS A 9 -22.27 7.77 4.19
N GLN A 10 -21.96 8.35 5.34
CA GLN A 10 -20.62 8.86 5.61
C GLN A 10 -19.69 7.66 5.88
N ILE A 11 -19.13 7.08 4.81
CA ILE A 11 -18.26 5.89 4.89
C ILE A 11 -17.10 6.11 5.85
N HIS A 12 -16.61 7.35 5.95
CA HIS A 12 -15.57 7.77 6.89
C HIS A 12 -15.92 7.49 8.36
N CYS A 13 -17.20 7.50 8.74
CA CYS A 13 -17.64 7.15 10.10
C CYS A 13 -17.71 5.64 10.36
N SER A 14 -17.78 4.82 9.29
CA SER A 14 -17.80 3.36 9.36
C SER A 14 -16.40 2.73 9.30
N MET A 15 -15.40 3.50 8.87
CA MET A 15 -14.00 3.11 8.91
C MET A 15 -13.42 3.58 10.24
N TYR A 16 -12.86 2.66 11.03
CA TYR A 16 -12.18 3.03 12.27
C TYR A 16 -11.03 4.00 11.93
N PRO A 17 -10.91 5.16 12.62
CA PRO A 17 -10.05 6.25 12.18
C PRO A 17 -8.56 5.90 12.11
N ASP A 18 -8.13 4.77 12.66
CA ASP A 18 -6.72 4.34 12.69
C ASP A 18 -6.48 2.98 12.00
N ILE A 19 -7.48 2.40 11.31
CA ILE A 19 -7.34 1.05 10.76
C ILE A 19 -6.29 0.96 9.65
N LEU A 20 -6.14 2.02 8.85
CA LEU A 20 -5.16 2.06 7.77
C LEU A 20 -3.74 2.13 8.34
N HIS A 21 -3.53 2.98 9.34
CA HIS A 21 -2.27 3.10 10.03
C HIS A 21 -1.92 1.81 10.80
N GLN A 22 -2.88 1.18 11.48
CA GLN A 22 -2.67 -0.12 12.14
C GLN A 22 -2.32 -1.22 11.16
N LEU A 23 -3.01 -1.29 10.01
CA LEU A 23 -2.70 -2.27 8.97
C LEU A 23 -1.29 -2.03 8.40
N TYR A 24 -0.91 -0.77 8.21
CA TYR A 24 0.42 -0.41 7.75
C TYR A 24 1.51 -0.84 8.73
N GLN A 25 1.38 -0.45 10.01
CA GLN A 25 2.36 -0.77 11.06
C GLN A 25 2.41 -2.28 11.34
N GLY A 26 1.25 -2.93 11.46
CA GLY A 26 1.13 -4.31 11.95
C GLY A 26 1.30 -5.38 10.87
N MET A 27 0.95 -5.09 9.63
CA MET A 27 1.01 -6.08 8.54
C MET A 27 2.04 -5.69 7.49
N LEU A 28 1.86 -4.55 6.84
CA LEU A 28 2.63 -4.20 5.63
C LEU A 28 4.13 -4.06 5.92
N LYS A 29 4.50 -3.40 7.02
CA LYS A 29 5.90 -3.22 7.42
C LYS A 29 6.63 -4.56 7.62
N HIS A 30 5.97 -5.49 8.30
CA HIS A 30 6.51 -6.82 8.58
C HIS A 30 6.63 -7.66 7.31
N THR A 31 5.59 -7.66 6.48
CA THR A 31 5.59 -8.36 5.20
C THR A 31 6.71 -7.88 4.27
N ILE A 32 6.93 -6.57 4.15
CA ILE A 32 8.03 -6.02 3.34
C ILE A 32 9.38 -6.48 3.90
N THR A 33 9.56 -6.43 5.22
CA THR A 33 10.79 -6.87 5.89
C THR A 33 11.08 -8.35 5.63
N TRP A 34 10.05 -9.21 5.70
CA TRP A 34 10.19 -10.64 5.40
C TRP A 34 10.55 -10.90 3.95
N PHE A 35 9.90 -10.21 3.01
CA PHE A 35 10.25 -10.37 1.60
C PHE A 35 11.67 -9.87 1.30
N GLN A 36 12.12 -8.79 1.94
CA GLN A 36 13.52 -8.35 1.84
C GLN A 36 14.49 -9.39 2.41
N ALA A 37 14.14 -10.10 3.48
CA ALA A 37 14.98 -11.16 4.04
C ALA A 37 15.06 -12.41 3.14
N ILE A 38 13.98 -12.76 2.44
CA ILE A 38 13.91 -13.96 1.59
C ILE A 38 14.50 -13.70 0.21
N LEU A 39 14.10 -12.60 -0.44
CA LEU A 39 14.42 -12.29 -1.84
C LEU A 39 15.61 -11.32 -1.97
N GLY A 40 15.87 -10.52 -0.94
CA GLY A 40 16.75 -9.36 -1.03
C GLY A 40 16.04 -8.13 -1.60
N SER A 41 16.42 -6.94 -1.11
CA SER A 41 15.78 -5.67 -1.50
C SER A 41 15.86 -5.39 -3.01
N ARG A 42 16.94 -5.82 -3.68
CA ARG A 42 17.14 -5.61 -5.11
C ARG A 42 16.14 -6.39 -5.97
N GLU A 43 15.93 -7.67 -5.67
CA GLU A 43 14.97 -8.49 -6.43
C GLU A 43 13.53 -8.12 -6.09
N LEU A 44 13.28 -7.73 -4.84
CA LEU A 44 11.98 -7.15 -4.47
C LEU A 44 11.66 -5.91 -5.32
N ASP A 45 12.59 -4.96 -5.42
CA ASP A 45 12.39 -3.78 -6.27
C ASP A 45 12.17 -4.16 -7.74
N ARG A 46 12.93 -5.13 -8.25
CA ARG A 46 12.79 -5.62 -9.62
C ARG A 46 11.41 -6.22 -9.89
N CYS A 47 10.85 -6.99 -8.95
CA CYS A 47 9.50 -7.53 -9.06
C CYS A 47 8.45 -6.41 -9.18
N PHE A 48 8.56 -5.36 -8.36
CA PHE A 48 7.65 -4.22 -8.42
C PHE A 48 7.81 -3.36 -9.69
N GLN A 49 9.01 -3.31 -10.25
CA GLN A 49 9.29 -2.64 -11.54
C GLN A 49 8.73 -3.43 -12.74
N MET A 50 8.74 -4.76 -12.66
CA MET A 50 8.25 -5.66 -13.72
C MET A 50 6.74 -5.92 -13.65
N ALA A 51 6.08 -5.50 -12.57
CA ALA A 51 4.65 -5.70 -12.39
C ALA A 51 3.86 -5.01 -13.53
N PRO A 52 2.95 -5.73 -14.22
CA PRO A 52 2.19 -5.16 -15.31
C PRO A 52 1.26 -4.03 -14.80
N PRO A 53 1.03 -2.98 -15.61
CA PRO A 53 0.13 -1.90 -15.24
C PRO A 53 -1.26 -2.47 -15.01
N THR A 54 -1.76 -2.33 -13.79
CA THR A 54 -3.06 -2.86 -13.37
C THR A 54 -3.98 -1.70 -13.00
N HIS A 55 -5.24 -1.75 -13.44
CA HIS A 55 -6.20 -0.70 -13.15
C HIS A 55 -6.39 -0.53 -11.63
N GLY A 56 -6.12 0.66 -11.09
CA GLY A 56 -6.22 0.97 -9.66
C GLY A 56 -4.97 0.66 -8.83
N ALA A 57 -3.93 0.05 -9.40
CA ALA A 57 -2.64 -0.14 -8.73
C ALA A 57 -1.62 0.91 -9.20
N ARG A 58 -0.76 1.37 -8.28
CA ARG A 58 0.36 2.26 -8.61
C ARG A 58 1.53 1.44 -9.16
N SER A 59 2.08 1.84 -10.29
CA SER A 59 3.33 1.29 -10.81
C SER A 59 4.54 1.91 -10.11
N PHE A 60 5.50 1.07 -9.70
CA PHE A 60 6.71 1.48 -8.99
C PHE A 60 7.93 1.31 -9.90
N HIS A 61 8.08 2.18 -10.89
CA HIS A 61 9.16 2.12 -11.88
C HIS A 61 10.57 2.26 -11.27
N ASN A 62 10.69 2.85 -10.09
CA ASN A 62 11.94 2.99 -9.35
C ASN A 62 12.06 1.99 -8.19
N GLY A 63 11.16 1.00 -8.10
CA GLY A 63 11.10 0.08 -6.97
C GLY A 63 10.48 0.69 -5.71
N LEU A 64 10.40 -0.12 -4.65
CA LEU A 64 9.88 0.26 -3.34
C LEU A 64 10.94 0.98 -2.49
N SER A 65 12.23 0.68 -2.65
CA SER A 65 13.30 1.28 -1.84
C SER A 65 13.43 2.81 -2.02
N HIS A 66 12.91 3.37 -3.12
CA HIS A 66 12.89 4.80 -3.40
C HIS A 66 11.70 5.54 -2.75
N LEU A 67 10.83 4.86 -2.01
CA LEU A 67 9.75 5.50 -1.27
C LEU A 67 10.32 6.23 -0.04
N THR A 68 10.55 7.54 -0.18
CA THR A 68 10.98 8.43 0.90
C THR A 68 9.88 8.80 1.87
N GLN A 69 8.61 8.57 1.53
CA GLN A 69 7.46 8.87 2.38
C GLN A 69 6.40 7.77 2.28
N VAL A 70 6.31 6.93 3.32
CA VAL A 70 5.27 5.91 3.48
C VAL A 70 4.27 6.31 4.58
N THR A 71 4.19 7.61 4.86
CA THR A 71 3.20 8.20 5.76
C THR A 71 2.34 9.12 4.93
N GLY A 72 1.15 8.64 4.57
CA GLY A 72 0.05 9.53 4.23
C GLY A 72 -0.28 10.30 5.51
N GLN A 73 -0.16 11.63 5.45
CA GLN A 73 -0.88 12.46 6.40
C GLN A 73 -2.36 12.22 6.08
N GLU A 74 -3.09 11.64 7.04
CA GLU A 74 -4.54 11.47 6.93
C GLU A 74 -5.24 12.82 6.76
#